data_AF-F4A0W2-F1
#
_entry.id   AF-F4A0W2-F1
#
_cell.length_a   1.000
_cell.length_b   1.000
_cell.length_c   1.000
_cell.angle_alpha   90.00
_cell.angle_beta   90.00
_cell.angle_gamma   90.00
#
_symmetry.space_group_name_H-M   'P 1'
#
loop_
_entity.id
_entity.type
_entity.pdbx_description
1 polymer ?
#
loop_
_entity_poly.entity_id
_entity_poly.type
_entity_poly.pdbx_seq_one_letter_code
_entity_poly.pdbx_strand_id
1 'polypeptide(L)'
;MSTQQIALNIFSIILSGVLATLINLWYQKRQQILKAKIGLIEIIFGYRYQLGNWYNGPKEELMRALNKIPIVFANSKDVINAYNELYQVACTSPMNNENLKDNALIKLLKEMCRNVKIGTKWDDSYYKNILTLR
;
A
#
# COMPACT_ATOMS: atom_id res chain seq x y z
N MET A 1 -29.32 8.45 47.75
CA MET A 1 -28.13 7.78 47.17
C MET A 1 -27.05 7.75 48.23
N SER A 2 -26.42 6.60 48.47
CA SER A 2 -25.30 6.53 49.42
C SER A 2 -24.05 7.18 48.80
N THR A 3 -23.18 7.77 49.62
CA THR A 3 -21.90 8.35 49.19
C THR A 3 -21.01 7.34 48.44
N GLN A 4 -21.12 6.06 48.79
CA GLN A 4 -20.45 4.96 48.10
C GLN A 4 -20.96 4.76 46.66
N GLN A 5 -22.28 4.88 46.42
CA GLN A 5 -22.86 4.80 45.08
C GLN A 5 -22.40 5.96 44.19
N ILE A 6 -22.27 7.16 44.76
CA ILE A 6 -21.78 8.34 44.03
C ILE A 6 -20.31 8.13 43.61
N ALA A 7 -19.46 7.65 44.52
CA ALA A 7 -18.05 7.38 44.22
C ALA A 7 -17.87 6.32 43.12
N LEU A 8 -18.64 5.23 43.17
CA LEU A 8 -18.61 4.17 42.15
C LEU A 8 -19.07 4.67 40.78
N ASN A 9 -20.10 5.52 40.74
CA ASN A 9 -20.58 6.10 39.48
C ASN A 9 -19.52 7.02 38.85
N ILE A 10 -18.90 7.89 39.64
CA ILE A 10 -17.83 8.79 39.15
C ILE A 10 -16.65 7.97 38.62
N PHE A 11 -16.23 6.93 39.35
CA PHE A 11 -15.15 6.05 38.92
C PHE A 11 -15.47 5.34 37.60
N SER A 12 -16.71 4.85 37.46
CA SER A 12 -17.18 4.17 36.25
C SER A 12 -17.19 5.11 35.03
N ILE A 13 -17.60 6.36 35.21
CA ILE A 13 -17.58 7.38 34.14
C ILE A 13 -16.15 7.63 33.68
N ILE A 14 -15.21 7.84 34.61
CA ILE A 14 -13.80 8.08 34.28
C ILE A 14 -13.21 6.86 33.56
N LEU A 15 -13.44 5.65 34.07
CA LEU A 15 -12.92 4.43 33.47
C LEU A 15 -13.46 4.21 32.05
N SER A 16 -14.74 4.53 31.81
CA SER A 16 -15.34 4.44 30.48
C SER A 16 -14.69 5.40 29.47
N GLY A 17 -14.36 6.62 29.90
CA GLY A 17 -13.67 7.61 29.08
C GLY A 17 -12.25 7.18 28.72
N VAL A 18 -11.53 6.59 29.66
CA VAL A 18 -10.18 6.05 29.42
C VAL A 18 -10.23 4.87 28.44
N LEU A 19 -11.16 3.94 28.60
CA LEU A 19 -11.29 2.81 27.67
C LEU A 19 -11.68 3.28 26.26
N ALA A 20 -12.60 4.23 26.14
CA ALA A 20 -13.01 4.78 24.85
C ALA A 20 -11.84 5.46 24.12
N THR A 21 -11.01 6.23 24.85
CA THR A 21 -9.85 6.90 24.26
C THR A 21 -8.79 5.90 23.80
N LEU A 22 -8.52 4.83 24.57
CA LEU A 22 -7.59 3.76 24.18
C LEU A 22 -8.04 3.04 22.89
N ILE A 23 -9.32 2.68 22.81
CA ILE A 23 -9.91 2.06 21.61
C ILE A 23 -9.77 2.99 20.41
N ASN A 24 -10.10 4.28 20.60
CA ASN A 24 -10.01 5.27 19.55
C ASN A 24 -8.58 5.46 19.04
N LEU A 25 -7.59 5.55 19.94
CA LEU A 25 -6.17 5.65 19.57
C LEU A 25 -5.70 4.44 18.76
N TRP A 26 -6.10 3.23 19.16
CA TRP A 26 -5.78 2.01 18.43
C TRP A 26 -6.40 2.01 17.02
N TYR A 27 -7.67 2.41 16.91
CA TYR A 27 -8.37 2.51 15.64
C TYR A 27 -7.72 3.54 14.72
N GLN A 28 -7.40 4.73 15.24
CA GLN A 28 -6.73 5.79 14.49
C GLN A 28 -5.37 5.35 13.98
N LYS A 29 -4.56 4.67 14.82
CA LYS A 29 -3.26 4.14 14.39
C LYS A 29 -3.41 3.17 13.22
N ARG A 30 -4.39 2.27 13.27
CA ARG A 30 -4.70 1.35 12.16
C ARG A 30 -5.13 2.10 10.89
N GLN A 31 -5.96 3.13 11.04
CA GLN A 31 -6.40 3.95 9.91
C GLN A 31 -5.28 4.76 9.28
N GLN A 32 -4.34 5.29 10.08
CA GLN A 32 -3.17 6.01 9.56
C GLN A 32 -2.27 5.10 8.72
N ILE A 33 -2.04 3.86 9.17
CA ILE A 33 -1.28 2.86 8.41
C ILE A 33 -2.01 2.52 7.09
N LEU A 34 -3.33 2.31 7.15
CA LEU A 34 -4.12 2.03 5.94
C LEU A 34 -4.06 3.21 4.95
N LYS A 35 -4.24 4.44 5.43
CA LYS A 35 -4.11 5.66 4.62
C LYS A 35 -2.73 5.80 3.98
N ALA A 36 -1.66 5.51 4.71
CA ALA A 36 -0.29 5.56 4.17
C ALA A 36 -0.08 4.52 3.04
N LYS A 37 -0.62 3.30 3.21
CA LYS A 37 -0.57 2.27 2.17
C LYS A 37 -1.37 2.66 0.93
N ILE A 38 -2.59 3.17 1.11
CA ILE A 38 -3.44 3.63 0.00
C ILE A 38 -2.79 4.80 -0.74
N GLY A 39 -2.29 5.80 -0.01
CA GLY A 39 -1.62 6.94 -0.63
C GLY A 39 -0.37 6.52 -1.42
N LEU A 40 0.40 5.53 -0.94
CA LEU A 40 1.52 5.01 -1.70
C LEU A 40 1.08 4.30 -2.99
N ILE A 41 0.00 3.51 -2.92
CA ILE A 41 -0.63 2.89 -4.08
C ILE A 41 -1.02 4.00 -5.08
N GLU A 42 -1.81 4.97 -4.68
CA GLU A 42 -2.24 6.10 -5.53
C GLU A 42 -1.08 6.81 -6.21
N ILE A 43 0.01 7.07 -5.48
CA ILE A 43 1.23 7.68 -6.01
C ILE A 43 1.86 6.80 -7.11
N ILE A 44 2.00 5.49 -6.89
CA ILE A 44 2.57 4.57 -7.88
C ILE A 44 1.69 4.50 -9.13
N PHE A 45 0.37 4.42 -8.95
CA PHE A 45 -0.58 4.46 -10.07
C PHE A 45 -0.54 5.80 -10.81
N GLY A 46 -0.37 6.92 -10.10
CA GLY A 46 -0.27 8.26 -10.66
C GLY A 46 0.99 8.48 -11.48
N TYR A 47 2.14 7.93 -11.05
CA TYR A 47 3.41 8.02 -11.76
C TYR A 47 3.63 6.92 -12.80
N ARG A 48 2.63 6.08 -13.08
CA ARG A 48 2.74 4.98 -14.05
C ARG A 48 3.15 5.44 -15.46
N TYR A 49 2.82 6.68 -15.84
CA TYR A 49 3.19 7.25 -17.14
C TYR A 49 4.71 7.31 -17.35
N GLN A 50 5.49 7.35 -16.26
CA GLN A 50 6.96 7.36 -16.30
C GLN A 50 7.56 6.03 -16.80
N LEU A 51 6.75 4.97 -16.87
CA LEU A 51 7.12 3.67 -17.43
C LEU A 51 6.91 3.59 -18.95
N GLY A 52 6.14 4.51 -19.54
CA GLY A 52 5.87 4.48 -20.97
C GLY A 52 7.12 4.79 -21.78
N ASN A 53 7.33 4.06 -22.88
CA ASN A 53 8.48 4.28 -23.79
C ASN A 53 8.48 5.68 -24.43
N TRP A 54 7.32 6.32 -24.52
CA TRP A 54 7.15 7.70 -25.00
C TRP A 54 7.60 8.78 -24.00
N TYR A 55 7.82 8.42 -22.73
CA TYR A 55 8.22 9.35 -21.69
C TYR A 55 9.75 9.46 -21.58
N ASN A 56 10.29 10.60 -21.98
CA ASN A 56 11.73 10.92 -21.93
C ASN A 56 12.15 11.77 -20.72
N GLY A 57 11.27 11.92 -19.72
CA GLY A 57 11.54 12.70 -18.51
C GLY A 57 12.22 11.89 -17.39
N PRO A 58 12.53 12.53 -16.25
CA PRO A 58 13.10 11.85 -15.09
C PRO A 58 12.11 10.83 -14.52
N LYS A 59 12.61 9.64 -14.17
CA LYS A 59 11.82 8.53 -13.57
C LYS A 59 11.92 8.48 -12.03
N GLU A 60 12.45 9.54 -11.43
CA GLU A 60 12.81 9.58 -10.01
C GLU A 60 11.61 9.44 -9.08
N GLU A 61 10.46 10.03 -9.43
CA GLU A 61 9.28 10.01 -8.55
C GLU A 61 8.69 8.59 -8.44
N LEU A 62 8.59 7.86 -9.56
CA LEU A 62 8.20 6.47 -9.52
C LEU A 62 9.21 5.61 -8.75
N MET A 63 10.52 5.79 -9.00
CA MET A 63 11.55 5.04 -8.27
C MET A 63 11.52 5.33 -6.76
N ARG A 64 11.33 6.60 -6.38
CA ARG A 64 11.17 7.02 -4.98
C ARG A 64 9.93 6.38 -4.35
N ALA A 65 8.83 6.26 -5.08
CA ALA A 65 7.63 5.59 -4.61
C ALA A 65 7.87 4.07 -4.43
N LEU A 66 8.49 3.41 -5.40
CA LEU A 66 8.84 1.99 -5.32
C LEU A 66 9.75 1.69 -4.12
N ASN A 67 10.75 2.53 -3.87
CA ASN A 67 11.67 2.37 -2.73
C ASN A 67 11.00 2.49 -1.35
N LYS A 68 9.81 3.11 -1.27
CA LYS A 68 9.03 3.20 -0.01
C LYS A 68 8.23 1.92 0.28
N ILE A 69 8.01 1.06 -0.70
CA ILE A 69 7.23 -0.18 -0.55
C ILE A 69 7.72 -1.06 0.60
N PRO A 70 9.02 -1.42 0.71
CA PRO A 70 9.48 -2.31 1.78
C PRO A 70 9.27 -1.73 3.18
N ILE A 71 9.21 -0.40 3.32
CA ILE A 71 8.97 0.28 4.60
C ILE A 71 7.47 0.30 4.91
N VAL A 72 6.65 0.74 3.97
CA VAL A 72 5.19 0.92 4.17
C VAL A 72 4.45 -0.43 4.26
N PHE A 73 4.94 -1.44 3.54
CA PHE A 73 4.39 -2.79 3.51
C PHE A 73 5.26 -3.81 4.27
N ALA A 74 6.14 -3.37 5.17
CA ALA A 74 7.03 -4.24 5.95
C ALA A 74 6.32 -5.43 6.62
N ASN A 75 5.08 -5.23 7.08
CA ASN A 75 4.27 -6.26 7.74
C ASN A 75 3.56 -7.23 6.77
N SER A 76 3.73 -7.07 5.46
CA SER A 76 3.01 -7.84 4.43
C SER A 76 3.98 -8.71 3.62
N LYS A 77 4.16 -9.96 4.06
CA LYS A 77 5.06 -10.92 3.39
C LYS A 77 4.78 -11.05 1.90
N ASP A 78 3.51 -11.10 1.50
CA ASP A 78 3.11 -11.26 0.09
C ASP A 78 3.57 -10.10 -0.79
N VAL A 79 3.44 -8.87 -0.28
CA VAL A 79 3.88 -7.65 -0.98
C VAL A 79 5.41 -7.59 -1.06
N ILE A 80 6.09 -7.92 0.04
CA ILE A 80 7.56 -7.94 0.06
C ILE A 80 8.12 -9.00 -0.88
N ASN A 81 7.49 -10.18 -0.94
CA ASN A 81 7.88 -11.24 -1.88
C ASN A 81 7.69 -10.80 -3.33
N ALA A 82 6.54 -10.19 -3.67
CA ALA A 82 6.30 -9.65 -5.00
C ALA A 82 7.26 -8.50 -5.37
N TYR A 83 7.65 -7.67 -4.39
CA TYR A 83 8.64 -6.61 -4.58
C TYR A 83 10.03 -7.17 -4.88
N ASN A 84 10.45 -8.19 -4.14
CA ASN A 84 11.73 -8.87 -4.38
C ASN A 84 11.75 -9.59 -5.73
N GLU A 85 10.64 -10.19 -6.15
CA GLU A 85 10.50 -10.80 -7.47
C GLU A 85 10.62 -9.76 -8.59
N LEU A 86 9.97 -8.59 -8.45
CA LEU A 86 10.14 -7.50 -9.40
C LEU A 86 11.61 -7.06 -9.50
N TYR A 87 12.30 -6.91 -8.38
CA TYR A 87 13.72 -6.55 -8.36
C TYR A 87 14.59 -7.62 -9.02
N GLN A 88 14.35 -8.91 -8.73
CA GLN A 88 15.08 -10.01 -9.36
C GLN A 88 14.88 -10.03 -10.86
N VAL A 89 13.64 -9.90 -11.34
CA VAL A 89 13.34 -9.84 -12.78
C VAL A 89 13.97 -8.61 -13.42
N ALA A 90 14.01 -7.46 -12.73
CA ALA A 90 14.68 -6.27 -13.22
C ALA A 90 16.21 -6.47 -13.38
N CYS A 91 16.85 -7.21 -12.47
CA CYS A 91 18.30 -7.47 -12.48
C CYS A 91 18.74 -8.61 -13.40
N THR A 92 17.90 -9.64 -13.60
CA THR A 92 18.28 -10.89 -14.28
C THR A 92 17.73 -11.02 -15.69
N SER A 93 16.69 -10.27 -16.06
CA SER A 93 16.03 -10.46 -17.34
C SER A 93 16.89 -9.91 -18.49
N PRO A 94 17.24 -10.73 -19.51
CA PRO A 94 17.89 -10.24 -20.72
C PRO A 94 17.01 -9.17 -21.38
N MET A 95 17.64 -8.23 -22.08
CA MET A 95 17.07 -6.96 -22.57
C MET A 95 15.76 -7.06 -23.39
N ASN A 96 15.30 -8.27 -23.74
CA ASN A 96 14.16 -8.55 -24.61
C ASN A 96 12.90 -9.13 -23.94
N ASN A 97 12.84 -9.28 -22.61
CA ASN A 97 11.66 -9.85 -21.93
C ASN A 97 10.83 -8.81 -21.15
N GLU A 98 10.40 -7.75 -21.85
CA GLU A 98 9.53 -6.68 -21.29
C GLU A 98 8.26 -7.24 -20.63
N ASN A 99 7.67 -8.28 -21.22
CA ASN A 99 6.50 -8.97 -20.68
C ASN A 99 6.70 -9.54 -19.26
N LEU A 100 7.92 -10.00 -18.92
CA LEU A 100 8.20 -10.53 -17.58
C LEU A 100 8.26 -9.41 -16.55
N LYS A 101 8.83 -8.25 -16.89
CA LYS A 101 8.88 -7.07 -16.02
C LYS A 101 7.49 -6.52 -15.76
N ASP A 102 6.66 -6.43 -16.82
CA ASP A 102 5.28 -5.97 -16.70
C ASP A 102 4.43 -6.91 -15.84
N ASN A 103 4.56 -8.22 -16.04
CA ASN A 103 3.85 -9.21 -15.22
C ASN A 103 4.26 -9.11 -13.73
N ALA A 104 5.55 -8.96 -13.43
CA ALA A 104 6.03 -8.81 -12.07
C ALA A 104 5.52 -7.51 -11.42
N LEU A 105 5.49 -6.41 -12.18
CA LEU A 105 4.94 -5.13 -11.71
C LEU A 105 3.44 -5.24 -11.43
N ILE A 106 2.66 -5.82 -12.35
CA ILE A 106 1.22 -6.05 -12.18
C ILE A 106 0.97 -6.92 -10.94
N LYS A 107 1.76 -7.97 -10.73
CA LYS A 107 1.69 -8.82 -9.54
C LYS A 107 1.92 -8.04 -8.26
N LEU A 108 2.96 -7.21 -8.20
CA LEU A 108 3.23 -6.33 -7.06
C LEU A 108 2.05 -5.40 -6.77
N LEU A 109 1.51 -4.74 -7.80
CA LEU A 109 0.37 -3.83 -7.66
C LEU A 109 -0.88 -4.55 -7.14
N LYS A 110 -1.16 -5.77 -7.63
CA LYS A 110 -2.27 -6.60 -7.16
C LYS A 110 -2.12 -6.98 -5.69
N GLU A 111 -0.93 -7.43 -5.28
CA GLU A 111 -0.69 -7.80 -3.88
C GLU A 111 -0.76 -6.59 -2.94
N MET A 112 -0.30 -5.42 -3.37
CA MET A 112 -0.47 -4.16 -2.62
C MET A 112 -1.95 -3.82 -2.41
N CYS A 113 -2.76 -3.85 -3.47
CA CYS A 113 -4.20 -3.60 -3.39
C CYS A 113 -4.93 -4.65 -2.55
N ARG A 114 -4.54 -5.93 -2.67
CA ARG A 114 -5.08 -7.04 -1.86
C ARG A 114 -4.79 -6.84 -0.38
N ASN A 115 -3.60 -6.37 -0.04
CA ASN A 115 -3.21 -6.09 1.34
C ASN A 115 -4.09 -5.02 2.00
N VAL A 116 -4.53 -4.02 1.23
CA VAL A 116 -5.44 -2.96 1.71
C VAL A 116 -6.91 -3.27 1.46
N LYS A 117 -7.24 -4.45 0.92
CA LYS A 117 -8.60 -4.88 0.56
C LYS A 117 -9.30 -3.95 -0.45
N ILE A 118 -8.53 -3.30 -1.32
CA ILE A 118 -9.07 -2.57 -2.47
C ILE A 118 -9.32 -3.58 -3.59
N GLY A 119 -10.53 -3.55 -4.17
CA GLY A 119 -10.90 -4.46 -5.26
C GLY A 119 -10.11 -4.16 -6.53
N THR A 120 -9.30 -5.11 -6.98
CA THR A 120 -8.60 -5.06 -8.27
C THR A 120 -9.41 -5.80 -9.34
N LYS A 121 -10.40 -5.13 -9.92
CA LYS A 121 -11.21 -5.67 -11.04
C LYS A 121 -10.79 -5.09 -12.40
N TRP A 122 -9.50 -4.80 -12.59
CA TRP A 122 -9.01 -4.42 -13.92
C TRP A 122 -8.56 -5.65 -14.70
N ASP A 123 -8.67 -5.57 -16.02
CA ASP A 123 -8.09 -6.55 -16.94
C ASP A 123 -6.57 -6.29 -17.06
N ASP A 124 -5.78 -7.35 -16.86
CA ASP A 124 -4.32 -7.30 -16.98
C ASP A 124 -3.87 -6.86 -18.38
N SER A 125 -4.69 -7.16 -19.39
CA SER A 125 -4.49 -6.76 -20.79
C SER A 125 -4.55 -5.24 -20.96
N TYR A 126 -5.43 -4.56 -20.22
CA TYR A 126 -5.53 -3.10 -20.20
C TYR A 126 -4.30 -2.45 -19.56
N TYR A 127 -3.76 -3.10 -18.52
CA TYR A 127 -2.54 -2.66 -17.84
C TYR A 127 -1.31 -2.76 -18.75
N LYS A 128 -1.20 -3.88 -19.47
CA LYS A 128 -0.10 -4.13 -20.41
C LYS A 128 -0.12 -3.20 -21.60
N ASN A 129 -1.29 -2.98 -22.20
CA ASN A 129 -1.41 -2.14 -23.41
C ASN A 129 -1.06 -0.68 -23.15
N ILE A 130 -1.32 -0.14 -21.96
CA ILE A 130 -0.97 1.27 -21.62
C ILE A 130 0.52 1.43 -21.31
N LEU A 131 1.15 0.42 -20.70
CA LEU A 131 2.59 0.38 -20.46
C LEU A 131 3.39 0.20 -21.77
N THR A 132 2.81 -0.54 -22.72
CA THR A 132 3.40 -0.83 -24.03
C THR A 132 2.80 -0.01 -25.18
N LEU A 133 2.13 1.13 -24.91
CA LEU A 133 1.69 2.05 -25.97
C LEU A 133 2.91 2.46 -26.81
N ARG A 134 3.09 1.72 -27.91
CA ARG A 134 4.10 1.82 -28.95
C ARG A 134 3.79 2.99 -29.88
#